data_AF-A0A1M5JNS3-F1
#
_entry.id   AF-A0A1M5JNS3-F1
#
_cell.length_a   1.000
_cell.length_b   1.000
_cell.length_c   1.000
_cell.angle_alpha   90.00
_cell.angle_beta   90.00
_cell.angle_gamma   90.00
#
_symmetry.space_group_name_H-M   'P 1'
#
loop_
_entity.id
_entity.type
_entity.pdbx_description
1 polymer ?
#
loop_
_entity_poly.entity_id
_entity_poly.type
_entity_poly.pdbx_seq_one_letter_code
_entity_poly.pdbx_strand_id
1 'polypeptide(L)'
;MTDRSDFLLAMYNQLCSEMDRHIKITWQIVGVLLSTLAVFALVDKNIMPLDIACSIILGVCALAIGIIIESNFWYNRNLVIIANIERQFLLESDSKEIQHYFTKHRSGNTYIDMMLIQMVFVIIVVLLMFIYHTSQRVVSSFSLSNDIDYSKTMPTIVILTTIILAYLFHKKRIENYNTFVNNSPGKTMSPTTNIPSDSDHITT
;
A
#
# COMPACT_ATOMS: atom_id res chain seq x y z
N MET A 1 34.77 -13.06 12.46
CA MET A 1 33.90 -11.87 12.53
C MET A 1 33.26 -11.83 13.91
N THR A 2 32.91 -10.65 14.42
CA THR A 2 32.18 -10.53 15.69
C THR A 2 30.68 -10.66 15.43
N ASP A 3 29.91 -11.14 16.41
CA ASP A 3 28.43 -11.27 16.31
C ASP A 3 27.75 -10.00 15.79
N ARG A 4 28.28 -8.82 16.16
CA ARG A 4 27.81 -7.51 15.70
C ARG A 4 28.09 -7.27 14.21
N SER A 5 29.28 -7.61 13.72
CA SER A 5 29.62 -7.47 12.30
C SER A 5 28.72 -8.35 11.43
N ASP A 6 28.42 -9.56 11.90
CA ASP A 6 27.56 -10.51 11.19
C ASP A 6 26.11 -10.01 11.19
N PHE A 7 25.64 -9.46 12.31
CA PHE A 7 24.32 -8.82 12.39
C PHE A 7 24.19 -7.64 11.41
N LEU A 8 25.17 -6.72 11.39
CA LEU A 8 25.13 -5.55 10.51
C LEU A 8 25.15 -5.94 9.03
N LEU A 9 25.94 -6.95 8.67
CA LEU A 9 25.99 -7.45 7.30
C LEU A 9 24.68 -8.13 6.89
N ALA A 10 24.06 -8.91 7.79
CA ALA A 10 22.76 -9.51 7.57
C ALA A 10 21.66 -8.46 7.41
N MET A 11 21.69 -7.41 8.25
CA MET A 11 20.77 -6.27 8.16
C MET A 11 20.93 -5.52 6.83
N TYR A 12 22.16 -5.25 6.40
CA TYR A 12 22.44 -4.65 5.09
C TYR A 12 21.87 -5.49 3.94
N ASN A 13 22.12 -6.80 3.94
CA ASN A 13 21.59 -7.71 2.92
C ASN A 13 20.06 -7.71 2.89
N GLN A 14 19.42 -7.66 4.07
CA GLN A 14 17.96 -7.59 4.16
C GLN A 14 17.42 -6.25 3.62
N LEU A 15 18.08 -5.12 3.90
CA LEU A 15 17.70 -3.82 3.37
C LEU A 15 17.78 -3.79 1.84
N CYS A 16 18.86 -4.33 1.27
CA CYS A 16 18.98 -4.48 -0.19
C CYS A 16 17.85 -5.37 -0.76
N SER A 17 17.53 -6.49 -0.09
CA SER A 17 16.44 -7.36 -0.52
C SER A 17 15.05 -6.68 -0.45
N GLU A 18 14.81 -5.80 0.52
CA GLU A 18 13.55 -5.05 0.62
C GLU A 18 13.44 -3.98 -0.47
N MET A 19 14.55 -3.35 -0.89
CA MET A 19 14.56 -2.46 -2.05
C MET A 19 14.12 -3.19 -3.33
N ASP A 20 14.65 -4.40 -3.58
CA ASP A 20 14.24 -5.22 -4.72
C ASP A 20 12.75 -5.59 -4.69
N ARG A 21 12.22 -5.84 -3.49
CA ARG A 21 10.80 -6.14 -3.30
C ARG A 21 9.93 -4.96 -3.70
N HIS A 22 10.30 -3.73 -3.34
CA HIS A 22 9.57 -2.53 -3.73
C HIS A 22 9.49 -2.36 -5.25
N ILE A 23 10.57 -2.65 -5.99
CA ILE A 23 10.58 -2.63 -7.46
C ILE A 23 9.58 -3.64 -8.03
N LYS A 24 9.52 -4.85 -7.47
CA LYS A 24 8.57 -5.89 -7.91
C LYS A 24 7.11 -5.48 -7.71
N ILE A 25 6.80 -4.76 -6.64
CA ILE A 25 5.42 -4.30 -6.39
C ILE A 25 5.01 -3.25 -7.43
N THR A 26 5.92 -2.39 -7.89
CA THR A 26 5.65 -1.43 -8.99
C THR A 26 5.19 -2.13 -10.28
N TRP A 27 5.70 -3.32 -10.59
CA TRP A 27 5.26 -4.10 -11.76
C TRP A 27 3.80 -4.58 -11.68
N GLN A 28 3.20 -4.65 -10.49
CA GLN A 28 1.81 -5.05 -10.35
C GLN A 28 0.85 -4.04 -11.00
N ILE A 29 1.18 -2.74 -10.97
CA ILE A 29 0.39 -1.71 -11.65
C ILE A 29 0.41 -1.90 -13.17
N VAL A 30 1.58 -2.25 -13.72
CA VAL A 30 1.71 -2.57 -15.15
C VAL A 30 0.80 -3.75 -15.51
N GLY A 31 0.69 -4.74 -14.62
CA GLY A 31 -0.26 -5.84 -14.76
C GLY A 31 -1.73 -5.39 -14.88
N VAL A 32 -2.16 -4.41 -14.09
CA VAL A 32 -3.53 -3.84 -14.17
C VAL A 32 -3.76 -3.16 -15.52
N LEU A 33 -2.79 -2.40 -16.01
CA LEU A 33 -2.84 -1.75 -17.32
C LEU A 33 -2.93 -2.77 -18.47
N LEU A 34 -2.04 -3.77 -18.46
CA LEU A 34 -2.03 -4.82 -19.48
C LEU A 34 -3.32 -5.63 -19.45
N SER A 35 -3.86 -5.92 -18.27
CA SER A 35 -5.15 -6.60 -18.12
C SER A 35 -6.29 -5.79 -18.72
N THR A 36 -6.29 -4.47 -18.51
CA THR A 36 -7.28 -3.55 -19.10
C THR A 36 -7.22 -3.58 -20.62
N LEU A 37 -6.03 -3.45 -21.20
CA LEU A 37 -5.83 -3.50 -22.65
C LEU A 37 -6.26 -4.85 -23.25
N ALA A 38 -5.88 -5.96 -22.61
CA ALA A 38 -6.23 -7.30 -23.06
C ALA A 38 -7.74 -7.53 -23.06
N VAL A 39 -8.43 -7.12 -21.99
CA VAL A 39 -9.89 -7.27 -21.88
C VAL A 39 -10.61 -6.41 -22.93
N PHE A 40 -10.17 -5.16 -23.16
CA PHE A 40 -10.78 -4.32 -24.20
C PHE A 40 -10.57 -4.84 -25.61
N ALA A 41 -9.43 -5.48 -25.90
CA ALA A 41 -9.21 -6.13 -27.19
C ALA A 41 -10.21 -7.27 -27.46
N LEU A 42 -10.75 -7.91 -26.41
CA LEU A 42 -11.82 -8.91 -26.54
C LEU A 42 -13.19 -8.27 -26.78
N VAL A 43 -13.44 -7.08 -26.22
CA VAL A 43 -14.66 -6.31 -26.46
C VAL A 43 -14.72 -5.83 -27.91
N ASP A 44 -13.63 -5.28 -28.43
CA ASP A 44 -13.55 -4.77 -29.80
C ASP A 44 -13.81 -5.86 -30.86
N LYS A 45 -13.34 -7.08 -30.57
CA LYS A 45 -13.60 -8.27 -31.40
C LYS A 45 -15.01 -8.87 -31.22
N ASN A 46 -15.88 -8.24 -30.44
CA ASN A 46 -17.21 -8.74 -30.08
C ASN A 46 -17.19 -10.14 -29.43
N ILE A 47 -16.07 -10.54 -28.82
CA ILE A 47 -15.93 -11.82 -28.11
C ILE A 47 -16.55 -11.71 -26.70
N MET A 48 -16.45 -10.54 -26.08
CA MET A 48 -16.90 -10.30 -24.71
C MET A 48 -17.83 -9.08 -24.61
N PRO A 49 -18.99 -9.19 -23.93
CA PRO A 49 -19.83 -8.04 -23.63
C PRO A 49 -19.11 -6.99 -22.77
N LEU A 50 -19.37 -5.72 -23.05
CA LEU A 50 -18.74 -4.61 -22.36
C LEU A 50 -18.98 -4.62 -20.84
N ASP A 51 -20.17 -5.00 -20.36
CA ASP A 51 -20.46 -5.03 -18.91
C ASP A 51 -19.58 -6.06 -18.16
N ILE A 52 -19.35 -7.22 -18.79
CA ILE A 52 -18.52 -8.28 -18.23
C ILE A 52 -17.06 -7.82 -18.21
N ALA A 53 -16.59 -7.23 -19.31
CA ALA A 53 -15.25 -6.65 -19.41
C ALA A 53 -14.98 -5.60 -18.32
N CYS A 54 -15.88 -4.62 -18.16
CA CYS A 54 -15.77 -3.61 -17.11
C CYS A 54 -15.77 -4.25 -15.71
N SER A 55 -16.63 -5.25 -15.47
CA SER A 55 -16.69 -5.95 -14.18
C SER A 55 -15.39 -6.69 -13.86
N ILE A 56 -14.76 -7.34 -14.85
CA ILE A 56 -13.46 -8.00 -14.69
C ILE A 56 -12.37 -6.98 -14.36
N ILE A 57 -12.29 -5.88 -15.13
CA ILE A 57 -11.28 -4.83 -14.90
C ILE A 57 -11.43 -4.24 -13.49
N LEU A 58 -12.66 -3.91 -13.10
CA LEU A 58 -12.95 -3.40 -11.76
C LEU A 58 -12.61 -4.42 -10.67
N GLY A 59 -12.86 -5.71 -10.91
CA GLY A 59 -12.43 -6.80 -10.01
C GLY A 59 -10.91 -6.92 -9.88
N VAL A 60 -10.16 -6.73 -10.96
CA VAL A 60 -8.69 -6.68 -10.92
C VAL A 60 -8.21 -5.45 -10.14
N CYS A 61 -8.85 -4.29 -10.32
CA CYS A 61 -8.57 -3.10 -9.51
C CYS A 61 -8.88 -3.35 -8.02
N ALA A 62 -9.98 -4.03 -7.71
CA ALA A 62 -10.34 -4.41 -6.35
C ALA A 62 -9.26 -5.28 -5.69
N LEU A 63 -8.78 -6.29 -6.43
CA LEU A 63 -7.68 -7.14 -5.99
C LEU A 63 -6.41 -6.32 -5.76
N ALA A 64 -6.06 -5.41 -6.66
CA ALA A 64 -4.89 -4.53 -6.52
C ALA A 64 -5.00 -3.66 -5.27
N ILE A 65 -6.16 -3.04 -5.00
CA ILE A 65 -6.42 -2.29 -3.76
C ILE A 65 -6.21 -3.16 -2.52
N GLY A 66 -6.74 -4.39 -2.53
CA GLY A 66 -6.56 -5.35 -1.43
C GLY A 66 -5.08 -5.69 -1.19
N ILE A 67 -4.32 -5.92 -2.26
CA ILE A 67 -2.87 -6.18 -2.19
C ILE A 67 -2.13 -4.97 -1.61
N ILE A 68 -2.47 -3.75 -2.02
CA ILE A 68 -1.84 -2.53 -1.50
C ILE A 68 -2.13 -2.36 0.01
N ILE A 69 -3.37 -2.57 0.44
CA ILE A 69 -3.75 -2.50 1.87
C ILE A 69 -2.97 -3.53 2.70
N GLU A 70 -2.92 -4.78 2.25
CA GLU A 70 -2.20 -5.85 2.97
C GLU A 70 -0.69 -5.60 2.97
N SER A 71 -0.13 -5.14 1.84
CA SER A 71 1.29 -4.82 1.72
C SER A 71 1.69 -3.67 2.66
N ASN A 72 0.84 -2.64 2.76
CA ASN A 72 1.08 -1.53 3.68
C ASN A 72 1.08 -1.97 5.15
N PHE A 73 0.08 -2.78 5.54
CA PHE A 73 0.03 -3.35 6.89
C PHE A 73 1.25 -4.22 7.19
N TRP A 74 1.60 -5.11 6.26
CA TRP A 74 2.75 -6.00 6.38
C TRP A 74 4.05 -5.21 6.55
N TYR A 75 4.23 -4.15 5.75
CA TYR A 75 5.39 -3.28 5.83
C TYR A 75 5.49 -2.58 7.19
N ASN A 76 4.42 -1.90 7.64
CA ASN A 76 4.44 -1.17 8.90
C ASN A 76 4.69 -2.10 10.09
N ARG A 77 4.08 -3.29 10.11
CA ARG A 77 4.33 -4.30 11.15
C ARG A 77 5.79 -4.72 11.17
N ASN A 78 6.38 -5.00 10.01
CA ASN A 78 7.76 -5.45 9.93
C ASN A 78 8.75 -4.35 10.31
N LEU A 79 8.47 -3.09 9.98
CA LEU A 79 9.28 -1.96 10.41
C LEU A 79 9.35 -1.87 11.94
N VAL A 80 8.22 -2.10 12.63
CA VAL A 80 8.19 -2.14 14.10
C VAL A 80 8.98 -3.34 14.65
N ILE A 81 8.86 -4.53 14.03
CA ILE A 81 9.65 -5.71 14.44
C ILE A 81 11.15 -5.44 14.30
N ILE A 82 11.57 -4.92 13.14
CA ILE A 82 12.95 -4.59 12.83
C ILE A 82 13.48 -3.57 13.84
N ALA A 83 12.77 -2.46 14.06
CA ALA A 83 13.16 -1.46 15.05
C ALA A 83 13.29 -2.05 16.47
N ASN A 84 12.38 -2.97 16.86
CA ASN A 84 12.44 -3.64 18.15
C ASN A 84 13.66 -4.58 18.29
N ILE A 85 14.05 -5.26 17.20
CA ILE A 85 15.25 -6.12 17.13
C ILE A 85 16.51 -5.25 17.13
N GLU A 86 16.56 -4.21 16.31
CA GLU A 86 17.67 -3.26 16.23
C GLU A 86 17.96 -2.65 17.60
N ARG A 87 16.94 -2.33 18.40
CA ARG A 87 17.14 -1.87 19.79
C ARG A 87 17.73 -2.92 20.76
N GLN A 88 17.82 -4.19 20.37
CA GLN A 88 18.52 -5.19 21.18
C GLN A 88 20.03 -5.20 20.89
N PHE A 89 20.45 -4.78 19.69
CA PHE A 89 21.82 -4.99 19.19
C PHE A 89 22.58 -3.70 18.87
N LEU A 90 21.87 -2.65 18.47
CA LEU A 90 22.45 -1.34 18.17
C LEU A 90 22.67 -0.53 19.45
N LEU A 91 23.72 0.28 19.41
CA LEU A 91 24.07 1.24 20.43
C LEU A 91 23.40 2.58 20.13
N GLU A 92 23.30 3.44 21.12
CA GLU A 92 22.72 4.77 20.95
C GLU A 92 23.50 5.62 19.92
N SER A 93 24.83 5.46 19.85
CA SER A 93 25.67 6.12 18.85
C SER A 93 25.32 5.72 17.40
N ASP A 94 24.85 4.48 17.20
CA ASP A 94 24.47 3.98 15.87
C ASP A 94 23.28 4.74 15.28
N SER A 95 22.51 5.45 16.11
CA SER A 95 21.42 6.31 15.65
C SER A 95 21.92 7.49 14.81
N LYS A 96 23.16 7.92 15.04
CA LYS A 96 23.84 8.96 14.27
C LYS A 96 24.71 8.37 13.16
N GLU A 97 25.32 7.22 13.42
CA GLU A 97 26.32 6.62 12.52
C GLU A 97 25.70 5.74 11.42
N ILE A 98 24.56 5.12 11.67
CA ILE A 98 23.96 4.12 10.76
C ILE A 98 22.57 4.57 10.30
N GLN A 99 21.60 4.66 11.22
CA GLN A 99 20.23 5.04 10.87
C GLN A 99 19.49 5.65 12.07
N HIS A 100 18.90 6.82 11.88
CA HIS A 100 18.21 7.53 12.98
C HIS A 100 16.93 6.83 13.46
N TYR A 101 16.24 6.14 12.54
CA TYR A 101 14.85 5.71 12.73
C TYR A 101 14.66 4.48 13.62
N PHE A 102 15.70 3.73 14.01
CA PHE A 102 15.50 2.59 14.93
C PHE A 102 15.14 3.06 16.35
N THR A 103 15.51 4.29 16.71
CA THR A 103 15.17 4.89 18.02
C THR A 103 13.67 5.19 18.15
N LYS A 104 12.97 5.44 17.04
CA LYS A 104 11.55 5.77 17.01
C LYS A 104 10.85 5.15 15.80
N HIS A 105 9.88 4.30 16.06
CA HIS A 105 9.03 3.73 15.02
C HIS A 105 8.05 4.77 14.49
N ARG A 106 7.65 4.63 13.22
CA ARG A 106 6.58 5.46 12.63
C ARG A 106 5.27 5.26 13.40
N SER A 107 4.60 6.36 13.74
CA SER A 107 3.32 6.30 14.46
C SER A 107 2.20 5.87 13.53
N GLY A 108 1.58 4.72 13.83
CA GLY A 108 0.38 4.23 13.15
C GLY A 108 0.62 3.48 11.84
N ASN A 109 -0.44 2.84 11.33
CA ASN A 109 -0.43 2.10 10.07
C ASN A 109 -0.68 3.05 8.88
N THR A 110 0.29 3.92 8.61
CA THR A 110 0.19 4.94 7.56
C THR A 110 0.79 4.44 6.25
N TYR A 111 0.26 4.91 5.12
CA TYR A 111 0.77 4.52 3.81
C TYR A 111 2.18 5.08 3.57
N ILE A 112 3.02 4.29 2.92
CA ILE A 112 4.24 4.78 2.28
C ILE A 112 3.85 5.50 1.00
N ASP A 113 4.56 6.57 0.65
CA ASP A 113 4.26 7.40 -0.52
C ASP A 113 4.13 6.59 -1.81
N MET A 114 5.01 5.61 -2.03
CA MET A 114 4.90 4.73 -3.20
C MET A 114 3.56 3.97 -3.21
N MET A 115 3.18 3.34 -2.09
CA MET A 115 1.89 2.62 -1.98
C MET A 115 0.69 3.55 -2.17
N LEU A 116 0.80 4.80 -1.70
CA LEU A 116 -0.22 5.82 -1.93
C LEU A 116 -0.32 6.17 -3.41
N ILE A 117 0.79 6.35 -4.12
CA ILE A 117 0.80 6.60 -5.57
C ILE A 117 0.13 5.42 -6.30
N GLN A 118 0.43 4.17 -5.90
CA GLN A 118 -0.22 2.99 -6.50
C GLN A 118 -1.72 2.99 -6.25
N MET A 119 -2.15 3.31 -5.03
CA MET A 119 -3.56 3.41 -4.68
C MET A 119 -4.28 4.47 -5.52
N VAL A 120 -3.70 5.67 -5.63
CA VAL A 120 -4.24 6.76 -6.45
C VAL A 120 -4.36 6.35 -7.91
N PHE A 121 -3.33 5.69 -8.45
CA PHE A 121 -3.36 5.19 -9.82
C PHE A 121 -4.51 4.20 -10.04
N VAL A 122 -4.67 3.21 -9.16
CA VAL A 122 -5.77 2.23 -9.28
C VAL A 122 -7.13 2.92 -9.16
N ILE A 123 -7.28 3.90 -8.27
CA ILE A 123 -8.50 4.71 -8.14
C ILE A 123 -8.80 5.46 -9.44
N ILE A 124 -7.79 6.07 -10.09
CA ILE A 124 -7.97 6.75 -11.38
C ILE A 124 -8.49 5.76 -12.44
N VAL A 125 -7.93 4.56 -12.52
CA VAL A 125 -8.41 3.53 -13.46
C VAL A 125 -9.86 3.14 -13.17
N VAL A 126 -10.23 2.93 -11.91
CA VAL A 126 -11.61 2.64 -11.49
C VAL A 126 -12.56 3.76 -11.92
N LEU A 127 -12.19 5.02 -11.68
CA LEU A 127 -13.00 6.19 -12.04
C LEU A 127 -13.16 6.32 -13.56
N LEU A 128 -12.08 6.17 -14.32
CA LEU A 128 -12.14 6.21 -15.79
C LEU A 128 -13.03 5.09 -16.32
N MET A 129 -12.91 3.88 -15.78
CA MET A 129 -13.74 2.75 -16.18
C MET A 129 -15.21 2.95 -15.85
N PHE A 130 -15.50 3.48 -14.67
CA PHE A 130 -16.86 3.79 -14.24
C PHE A 130 -17.50 4.88 -15.12
N ILE A 131 -16.77 5.95 -15.41
CA ILE A 131 -17.23 7.04 -16.30
C ILE A 131 -17.46 6.50 -17.71
N TYR A 132 -16.52 5.70 -18.24
CA TYR A 132 -16.65 5.09 -19.55
C TYR A 132 -17.88 4.19 -19.64
N HIS A 133 -18.05 3.25 -18.72
CA HIS A 133 -19.22 2.36 -18.68
C HIS A 133 -20.53 3.15 -18.55
N THR A 134 -20.57 4.13 -17.65
CA THR A 134 -21.74 4.98 -17.43
C THR A 134 -22.07 5.79 -18.68
N SER A 135 -21.10 6.36 -19.38
CA SER A 135 -21.36 7.14 -20.61
C SER A 135 -21.96 6.28 -21.72
N GLN A 136 -21.48 5.05 -21.90
CA GLN A 136 -22.04 4.10 -22.88
C GLN A 136 -23.46 3.66 -22.52
N ARG A 137 -23.77 3.50 -21.22
CA ARG A 137 -25.08 3.02 -20.76
C ARG A 137 -26.12 4.12 -20.55
N VAL A 138 -25.74 5.28 -20.01
CA VAL A 138 -26.66 6.40 -19.75
C VAL A 138 -27.13 7.02 -21.07
N VAL A 139 -26.21 7.26 -22.02
CA VAL A 139 -26.59 7.82 -23.32
C VAL A 139 -27.53 6.88 -24.09
N SER A 140 -27.29 5.56 -24.02
CA SER A 140 -28.15 4.58 -24.69
C SER A 140 -29.50 4.38 -23.98
N SER A 141 -29.58 4.55 -22.67
CA SER A 141 -30.82 4.32 -21.89
C SER A 141 -31.83 5.46 -21.96
N PHE A 142 -31.44 6.65 -22.42
CA PHE A 142 -32.40 7.72 -22.73
C PHE A 142 -33.28 7.39 -23.96
N SER A 143 -32.93 6.38 -24.75
CA SER A 143 -33.78 5.85 -25.82
C SER A 143 -34.70 4.74 -25.27
N LEU A 144 -35.91 5.15 -24.90
CA LEU A 144 -37.11 4.38 -24.56
C LEU A 144 -37.06 2.85 -24.75
N SER A 145 -36.74 2.11 -23.67
CA SER A 145 -37.28 0.77 -23.40
C SER A 145 -37.27 0.49 -21.90
N ASN A 146 -38.37 -0.08 -21.37
CA ASN A 146 -38.61 -0.32 -19.95
C ASN A 146 -38.04 -1.67 -19.44
N ASP A 147 -37.30 -2.41 -20.26
CA ASP A 147 -36.74 -3.69 -19.85
C ASP A 147 -35.50 -3.49 -18.98
N ILE A 148 -35.58 -3.95 -17.72
CA ILE A 148 -34.47 -3.92 -16.77
C ILE A 148 -33.46 -4.98 -17.20
N ASP A 149 -32.34 -4.53 -17.78
CA ASP A 149 -31.21 -5.39 -18.10
C ASP A 149 -30.24 -5.46 -16.91
N TYR A 150 -30.28 -6.58 -16.18
CA TYR A 150 -29.44 -6.80 -15.00
C TYR A 150 -27.95 -6.81 -15.32
N SER A 151 -27.52 -7.15 -16.55
CA SER A 151 -26.08 -7.18 -16.88
C SER A 151 -25.44 -5.80 -16.74
N LYS A 152 -26.21 -4.74 -17.03
CA LYS A 152 -25.76 -3.34 -16.95
C LYS A 152 -25.45 -2.91 -15.52
N THR A 153 -25.99 -3.59 -14.51
CA THR A 153 -25.78 -3.26 -13.08
C THR A 153 -24.54 -3.94 -12.49
N MET A 154 -23.97 -4.92 -13.19
CA MET A 154 -22.87 -5.74 -12.68
C MET A 154 -21.61 -4.92 -12.30
N PRO A 155 -21.12 -3.96 -13.11
CA PRO A 155 -19.97 -3.14 -12.74
C PRO A 155 -20.20 -2.32 -11.45
N THR A 156 -21.42 -1.80 -11.27
CA THR A 156 -21.80 -1.04 -10.07
C THR A 156 -21.79 -1.91 -8.82
N ILE A 157 -22.32 -3.14 -8.91
CA ILE A 157 -22.28 -4.11 -7.81
C ILE A 157 -20.83 -4.45 -7.45
N VAL A 158 -19.96 -4.63 -8.45
CA VAL A 158 -18.53 -4.90 -8.21
C VAL A 158 -17.87 -3.72 -7.50
N ILE A 159 -18.12 -2.48 -7.91
CA ILE A 159 -17.57 -1.28 -7.23
C ILE A 159 -18.06 -1.21 -5.79
N LEU A 160 -19.36 -1.36 -5.56
CA LEU A 160 -19.94 -1.30 -4.21
C LEU A 160 -19.33 -2.38 -3.30
N THR A 161 -19.26 -3.61 -3.81
CA THR A 161 -18.65 -4.74 -3.09
C THR A 161 -17.17 -4.46 -2.79
N THR A 162 -16.44 -3.89 -3.75
CA THR A 162 -15.03 -3.53 -3.60
C THR A 162 -14.83 -2.49 -2.51
N ILE A 163 -15.63 -1.43 -2.50
CA ILE A 163 -15.55 -0.37 -1.47
C ILE A 163 -15.80 -0.96 -0.08
N ILE A 164 -16.86 -1.78 0.05
CA ILE A 164 -17.21 -2.43 1.33
C ILE A 164 -16.06 -3.33 1.81
N LEU A 165 -15.57 -4.22 0.95
CA LEU A 165 -14.49 -5.15 1.32
C LEU A 165 -13.19 -4.41 1.64
N ALA A 166 -12.81 -3.41 0.84
CA ALA A 166 -11.61 -2.60 1.08
C ALA A 166 -11.70 -1.88 2.44
N TYR A 167 -12.86 -1.31 2.77
CA TYR A 167 -13.09 -0.69 4.06
C TYR A 167 -12.97 -1.69 5.22
N LEU A 168 -13.65 -2.84 5.13
CA LEU A 168 -13.62 -3.87 6.16
C LEU A 168 -12.20 -4.42 6.38
N PHE A 169 -11.46 -4.67 5.30
CA PHE A 169 -10.07 -5.10 5.39
C PHE A 169 -9.17 -4.03 5.99
N HIS A 170 -9.28 -2.78 5.53
CA HIS A 170 -8.47 -1.69 6.05
C HIS A 170 -8.68 -1.51 7.57
N LYS A 171 -9.95 -1.49 8.02
CA LYS A 171 -10.29 -1.40 9.44
C LYS A 171 -9.66 -2.53 10.24
N LYS A 172 -9.86 -3.78 9.80
CA LYS A 172 -9.28 -4.97 10.46
C LYS A 172 -7.75 -4.91 10.54
N ARG A 173 -7.08 -4.37 9.52
CA ARG A 173 -5.62 -4.21 9.52
C ARG A 173 -5.13 -3.16 10.50
N ILE A 174 -5.85 -2.04 10.64
CA ILE A 174 -5.53 -1.03 11.66
C ILE A 174 -5.68 -1.63 13.06
N GLU A 175 -6.77 -2.36 13.32
CA GLU A 175 -6.98 -3.02 14.62
C GLU A 175 -5.85 -4.00 14.93
N ASN A 176 -5.52 -4.89 13.99
CA ASN A 176 -4.41 -5.83 14.14
C ASN A 176 -3.06 -5.13 14.38
N TYR A 177 -2.81 -3.99 13.72
CA TYR A 177 -1.58 -3.23 13.89
C TYR A 177 -1.50 -2.65 15.31
N ASN A 178 -2.58 -2.05 15.78
CA ASN A 178 -2.64 -1.46 17.11
C ASN A 178 -2.49 -2.54 18.20
N THR A 179 -3.17 -3.67 18.05
CA THR A 179 -2.98 -4.82 18.95
C THR A 179 -1.52 -5.29 18.98
N PHE A 180 -0.87 -5.37 17.82
CA PHE A 180 0.53 -5.74 17.73
C PHE A 180 1.46 -4.76 18.45
N VAL A 181 1.34 -3.45 18.17
CA VAL A 181 2.19 -2.42 18.81
C VAL A 181 1.99 -2.39 20.32
N ASN A 182 0.75 -2.53 20.80
CA ASN A 182 0.44 -2.54 22.23
C ASN A 182 1.01 -3.76 22.95
N ASN A 183 0.97 -4.94 22.32
CA ASN A 183 1.47 -6.18 22.91
C ASN A 183 2.98 -6.37 22.73
N SER A 184 3.62 -5.61 21.84
CA SER A 184 5.05 -5.74 21.51
C SER A 184 5.74 -4.38 21.34
N PRO A 185 5.79 -3.54 22.39
CA PRO A 185 6.31 -2.17 22.30
C PRO A 185 7.84 -2.09 22.09
N GLY A 186 8.57 -3.17 22.40
CA GLY A 186 10.03 -3.21 22.35
C GLY A 186 10.71 -2.46 23.51
N LYS A 187 12.05 -2.43 23.50
CA LYS A 187 12.83 -1.62 24.45
C LYS A 187 12.71 -0.13 24.10
N THR A 188 12.74 0.74 25.11
CA THR A 188 12.87 2.19 24.94
C THR A 188 14.34 2.56 24.90
N MET A 189 14.77 3.28 23.86
CA MET A 189 16.07 3.96 23.86
C MET A 189 15.83 5.46 23.98
N SER A 190 16.60 6.12 24.83
CA SER A 190 16.64 7.58 24.84
C SER A 190 17.28 8.05 23.53
N PRO A 191 16.73 9.06 22.85
CA PRO A 191 17.46 9.75 21.80
C PRO A 191 18.65 10.48 22.44
N THR A 192 19.84 10.42 21.82
CA THR A 192 20.99 11.21 22.25
C THR A 192 20.73 12.68 21.93
N THR A 193 19.97 13.38 22.78
CA THR A 193 19.89 14.84 22.78
C THR A 193 21.17 15.42 23.35
N ASN A 194 22.30 15.19 22.67
CA ASN A 194 23.44 16.07 22.77
C ASN A 194 23.27 17.13 21.68
N ILE A 195 22.32 18.04 21.90
CA ILE A 195 22.43 19.39 21.36
C ILE A 195 23.31 20.10 22.40
N PRO A 196 24.56 20.46 22.09
CA PRO A 196 25.32 21.34 22.97
C PRO A 196 24.47 22.59 23.16
N SER A 197 24.11 22.92 24.40
CA SER A 197 23.56 24.25 24.66
C SER A 197 24.69 25.24 24.37
N ASP A 198 24.56 26.03 23.31
CA ASP A 198 25.44 27.14 22.96
C ASP A 198 25.40 28.29 24.00
N SER A 199 25.36 27.98 25.30
CA SER A 199 25.22 28.97 26.37
C SER A 199 26.55 29.50 26.93
N ASP A 200 27.71 28.99 26.51
CA ASP A 200 28.95 29.22 27.27
C ASP A 200 30.03 30.06 26.58
N HIS A 201 29.71 30.88 25.57
CA HIS A 201 30.70 31.79 24.99
C HIS A 201 30.16 33.19 24.61
N ILE A 202 29.71 33.97 25.59
CA ILE A 202 29.85 35.45 25.55
C ILE A 202 30.13 35.99 26.96
N THR A 203 31.40 35.93 27.38
CA THR A 203 31.95 36.86 28.37
C THR A 203 33.43 37.09 28.07
N THR A 204 33.71 38.18 27.35
CA THR A 204 34.94 38.97 27.46
C THR A 204 34.58 40.41 27.13
#